data_AF-A0A258YEX4-F1
#
_entry.id   AF-A0A258YEX4-F1
#
_cell.length_a   1.000
_cell.length_b   1.000
_cell.length_c   1.000
_cell.angle_alpha   90.00
_cell.angle_beta   90.00
_cell.angle_gamma   90.00
#
_symmetry.space_group_name_H-M   'P 1'
#
loop_
_entity.id
_entity.type
_entity.pdbx_description
1 polymer ?
#
loop_
_entity_poly.entity_id
_entity_poly.type
_entity_poly.pdbx_seq_one_letter_code
_entity_poly.pdbx_strand_id
1 'polypeptide(L)'
;MPQQEESYSLDAMLEAANIERLDEADRIYSHEVREIISSKPVWIVRNGIAMFFVIIGLLFTLTFFIRYPDIVKAPIKIVGNNLPKQIISKSEGRIVYLNALENKKVIVGDVLAVLQSNADYKQIMLLKKWLEQTELHLKQNNWNAISQLETLNQLGDLQKNYQDIAQQNYQLSWAKTKGYFNQKRDAIAQDIRLINLSKENANNQKQLILQDLAMQEGLLAINEKLANEKVIAPLDLIKDKSTVIAKKQQLVQVDAADINQSTNIVAKQKELLEIDKLNADIQ
;
A
#
# COMPACT_ATOMS: atom_id res chain seq x y z
N MET A 1 68.50 -116.93 -38.60
CA MET A 1 68.35 -117.64 -39.88
C MET A 1 67.13 -117.06 -40.60
N PRO A 2 67.23 -116.83 -41.91
CA PRO A 2 67.77 -115.55 -42.38
C PRO A 2 67.04 -115.07 -43.66
N GLN A 3 67.69 -114.13 -44.37
CA GLN A 3 67.58 -113.81 -45.80
C GLN A 3 66.46 -112.83 -46.17
N GLN A 4 66.68 -111.52 -46.41
CA GLN A 4 67.89 -110.79 -46.83
C GLN A 4 68.61 -111.41 -48.03
N GLU A 5 68.14 -111.09 -49.24
CA GLU A 5 68.95 -110.83 -50.46
C GLU A 5 68.04 -110.81 -51.70
N GLU A 6 67.28 -109.73 -51.88
CA GLU A 6 66.84 -109.31 -53.23
C GLU A 6 66.75 -107.77 -53.34
N SER A 7 67.38 -107.05 -52.41
CA SER A 7 67.28 -105.58 -52.27
C SER A 7 68.38 -104.78 -52.98
N TYR A 8 69.08 -105.36 -53.96
CA TYR A 8 70.22 -104.66 -54.60
C TYR A 8 69.96 -104.21 -56.05
N SER A 9 68.92 -104.70 -56.73
CA SER A 9 68.65 -104.31 -58.13
C SER A 9 67.55 -103.24 -58.26
N LEU A 10 66.49 -103.31 -57.44
CA LEU A 10 65.36 -102.38 -57.56
C LEU A 10 65.70 -100.99 -57.00
N ASP A 11 66.41 -100.91 -55.88
CA ASP A 11 66.83 -99.64 -55.27
C ASP A 11 67.83 -98.89 -56.17
N ALA A 12 68.74 -99.61 -56.84
CA ALA A 12 69.67 -99.01 -57.80
C ALA A 12 68.97 -98.45 -59.05
N MET A 13 67.90 -99.11 -59.52
CA MET A 13 67.09 -98.62 -60.65
C MET A 13 66.20 -97.45 -60.25
N LEU A 14 65.68 -97.42 -59.02
CA LEU A 14 64.93 -96.28 -58.50
C LEU A 14 65.83 -95.07 -58.24
N GLU A 15 67.06 -95.29 -57.76
CA GLU A 15 68.04 -94.23 -57.57
C GLU A 15 68.50 -93.65 -58.92
N ALA A 16 68.78 -94.49 -59.92
CA ALA A 16 69.13 -94.03 -61.27
C ALA A 16 67.97 -93.27 -61.95
N ALA A 17 66.73 -93.76 -61.85
CA ALA A 17 65.56 -93.09 -62.42
C ALA A 17 65.22 -91.77 -61.70
N ASN A 18 65.53 -91.66 -60.40
CA ASN A 18 65.33 -90.43 -59.64
C ASN A 18 66.41 -89.39 -59.95
N ILE A 19 67.66 -89.80 -60.14
CA ILE A 19 68.76 -88.92 -60.55
C ILE A 19 68.52 -88.34 -61.95
N GLU A 20 68.04 -89.16 -62.89
CA GLU A 20 67.72 -88.70 -64.26
C GLU A 20 66.53 -87.73 -64.29
N ARG A 21 65.50 -87.94 -63.44
CA ARG A 21 64.38 -86.98 -63.28
C ARG A 21 64.76 -85.68 -62.57
N LEU A 22 65.76 -85.71 -61.68
CA LEU A 22 66.26 -84.50 -61.01
C LEU A 22 67.14 -83.65 -61.96
N ASP A 23 67.86 -84.27 -62.89
CA ASP A 23 68.70 -83.57 -63.89
C ASP A 23 67.86 -82.90 -65.00
N GLU A 24 66.69 -83.46 -65.36
CA GLU A 24 65.75 -82.81 -66.29
C GLU A 24 65.04 -81.58 -65.69
N ALA A 25 64.76 -81.58 -64.37
CA ALA A 25 64.09 -80.47 -63.71
C ALA A 25 64.99 -79.22 -63.54
N ASP A 26 66.30 -79.40 -63.44
CA ASP A 26 67.26 -78.30 -63.26
C ASP A 26 67.72 -77.66 -64.58
N ARG A 27 67.49 -78.30 -65.75
CA ARG A 27 67.93 -77.78 -67.07
C ARG A 27 67.00 -76.76 -67.74
N ILE A 28 65.86 -76.41 -67.14
CA ILE A 28 64.88 -75.48 -67.74
C ILE A 28 65.03 -74.02 -67.26
N TYR A 29 65.94 -73.73 -66.33
CA TYR A 29 66.17 -72.34 -65.88
C TYR A 29 67.40 -71.73 -66.55
N SER A 30 67.18 -71.09 -67.70
CA SER A 30 68.16 -70.21 -68.35
C SER A 30 68.75 -69.21 -67.35
N HIS A 31 70.06 -68.99 -67.43
CA HIS A 31 70.87 -68.12 -66.57
C HIS A 31 70.29 -66.68 -66.44
N GLU A 32 69.49 -66.24 -67.40
CA GLU A 32 68.83 -64.93 -67.45
C GLU A 32 67.65 -64.80 -66.47
N VAL A 33 66.95 -65.90 -66.15
CA VAL A 33 65.78 -65.88 -65.26
C VAL A 33 66.20 -65.78 -63.79
N ARG A 34 67.39 -66.31 -63.45
CA ARG A 34 67.93 -66.28 -62.09
C ARG A 34 68.46 -64.90 -61.70
N GLU A 35 68.79 -64.05 -62.67
CA GLU A 35 69.24 -62.67 -62.44
C GLU A 35 68.07 -61.72 -62.12
N ILE A 36 66.90 -61.94 -62.74
CA ILE A 36 65.70 -61.14 -62.47
C ILE A 36 65.14 -61.43 -61.07
N ILE A 37 65.09 -62.71 -60.67
CA ILE A 37 64.49 -63.14 -59.39
C ILE A 37 65.40 -62.80 -58.18
N SER A 38 66.71 -62.65 -58.38
CA SER A 38 67.64 -62.23 -57.32
C SER A 38 67.69 -60.70 -57.11
N SER A 39 67.07 -59.90 -57.98
CA SER A 39 67.10 -58.45 -57.89
C SER A 39 66.00 -57.94 -56.93
N LYS A 40 66.27 -57.99 -55.62
CA LYS A 40 65.40 -57.29 -54.65
C LYS A 40 65.39 -55.80 -55.04
N PRO A 41 64.23 -55.18 -55.38
CA PRO A 41 64.20 -53.80 -55.81
C PRO A 41 64.69 -52.89 -54.67
N VAL A 42 65.93 -52.41 -54.79
CA VAL A 42 66.63 -51.61 -53.78
C VAL A 42 65.85 -50.32 -53.46
N TRP A 43 65.03 -49.84 -54.39
CA TRP A 43 64.19 -48.64 -54.22
C TRP A 43 63.16 -48.79 -53.09
N ILE A 44 62.55 -49.98 -52.94
CA ILE A 44 61.59 -50.24 -51.85
C ILE A 44 62.30 -50.37 -50.50
N VAL A 45 63.47 -51.02 -50.47
CA VAL A 45 64.23 -51.21 -49.22
C VAL A 45 64.80 -49.89 -48.70
N ARG A 46 65.26 -49.02 -49.61
CA ARG A 46 65.85 -47.72 -49.24
C ARG A 46 64.79 -46.69 -48.82
N ASN A 47 63.58 -46.75 -49.39
CA ASN A 47 62.51 -45.78 -49.12
C ASN A 47 61.44 -46.31 -48.15
N GLY A 48 61.52 -47.56 -47.70
CA GLY A 48 60.50 -48.18 -46.82
C GLY A 48 60.32 -47.42 -45.50
N ILE A 49 61.40 -46.90 -44.92
CA ILE A 49 61.33 -46.08 -43.70
C ILE A 49 60.59 -44.76 -43.94
N ALA A 50 60.76 -44.15 -45.12
CA ALA A 50 60.06 -42.92 -45.50
C ALA A 50 58.55 -43.19 -45.71
N MET A 51 58.20 -44.31 -46.35
CA MET A 51 56.81 -44.74 -46.51
C MET A 51 56.11 -44.97 -45.17
N PHE A 52 56.80 -45.59 -44.21
CA PHE A 52 56.27 -45.81 -42.86
C PHE A 52 56.00 -44.48 -42.13
N PHE A 53 56.92 -43.53 -42.22
CA PHE A 53 56.73 -42.19 -41.66
C PHE A 53 55.58 -41.42 -42.31
N VAL A 54 55.38 -41.57 -43.62
CA VAL A 54 54.23 -40.95 -44.31
C VAL A 54 52.91 -41.52 -43.81
N ILE A 55 52.81 -42.84 -43.61
CA ILE A 55 51.60 -43.49 -43.10
C ILE A 55 51.30 -43.02 -41.67
N ILE A 56 52.31 -42.97 -40.79
CA ILE A 56 52.14 -42.46 -39.41
C ILE A 56 51.75 -40.98 -39.42
N GLY A 57 52.40 -40.18 -40.26
CA GLY A 57 52.08 -38.76 -40.42
C GLY A 57 50.63 -38.55 -40.87
N LEU A 58 50.15 -39.37 -41.82
CA LEU A 58 48.77 -39.35 -42.29
C LEU A 58 47.77 -39.73 -41.19
N LEU A 59 48.14 -40.64 -40.29
CA LEU A 59 47.31 -41.04 -39.15
C LEU A 59 47.19 -39.89 -38.14
N PHE A 60 48.30 -39.22 -37.81
CA PHE A 60 48.30 -38.04 -36.95
C PHE A 60 47.52 -36.86 -37.54
N THR A 61 47.65 -36.59 -38.85
CA THR A 61 46.89 -35.52 -39.49
C THR A 61 45.39 -35.83 -39.50
N LEU A 62 45.00 -37.08 -39.72
CA LEU A 62 43.59 -37.48 -39.60
C LEU A 62 43.07 -37.27 -38.17
N THR A 63 43.81 -37.70 -37.15
CA THR A 63 43.39 -37.51 -35.75
C THR A 63 43.32 -36.02 -35.36
N PHE A 64 44.24 -35.20 -35.87
CA PHE A 64 44.22 -33.75 -35.61
C PHE A 64 43.04 -33.05 -36.29
N PHE A 65 42.69 -33.47 -37.52
CA PHE A 65 41.61 -32.85 -38.28
C PHE A 65 40.22 -33.31 -37.82
N ILE A 66 40.09 -34.56 -37.36
CA ILE A 66 38.86 -35.11 -36.81
C ILE A 66 38.72 -34.67 -35.34
N ARG A 67 38.27 -33.43 -35.14
CA ARG A 67 37.78 -32.97 -33.83
C ARG A 67 36.49 -33.69 -33.50
N TYR A 68 36.49 -34.54 -32.48
CA TYR A 68 35.26 -35.11 -31.92
C TYR A 68 34.52 -34.01 -31.14
N PRO A 69 33.32 -33.59 -31.55
CA PRO A 69 32.57 -32.57 -30.85
C PRO A 69 31.84 -33.23 -29.68
N ASP A 70 32.52 -33.39 -28.54
CA ASP A 70 31.88 -33.88 -27.34
C ASP A 70 31.06 -32.75 -26.70
N ILE A 71 29.79 -32.63 -27.12
CA ILE A 71 28.84 -31.66 -26.55
C ILE A 71 28.11 -32.35 -25.40
N VAL A 72 28.59 -32.13 -24.18
CA VAL A 72 27.92 -32.58 -22.96
C VAL A 72 26.70 -31.70 -22.71
N LYS A 73 25.50 -32.21 -23.05
CA LYS A 73 24.22 -31.55 -22.73
C LYS A 73 23.91 -31.73 -21.25
N ALA A 74 24.40 -30.80 -20.42
CA ALA A 74 24.05 -30.75 -19.00
C ALA A 74 22.75 -29.95 -18.78
N PRO A 75 21.81 -30.41 -17.93
CA PRO A 75 20.64 -29.63 -17.56
C PRO A 75 21.07 -28.47 -16.66
N ILE A 76 20.97 -27.23 -17.15
CA ILE A 76 21.18 -26.02 -16.36
C ILE A 76 19.83 -25.65 -15.73
N LYS A 77 19.73 -25.75 -14.39
CA LYS A 77 18.57 -25.26 -13.64
C LYS A 77 18.88 -23.85 -13.12
N ILE A 78 18.24 -22.85 -13.71
CA ILE A 78 18.30 -21.47 -13.22
C ILE A 78 17.41 -21.40 -11.98
N VAL A 79 18.01 -21.35 -10.78
CA VAL A 79 17.29 -21.14 -9.52
C VAL A 79 17.42 -19.68 -9.14
N GLY A 80 16.34 -18.91 -9.24
CA GLY A 80 16.31 -17.54 -8.74
C GLY A 80 16.32 -17.52 -7.21
N ASN A 81 17.18 -16.70 -6.60
CA ASN A 81 17.23 -16.52 -5.14
C ASN A 81 15.90 -16.04 -4.53
N ASN A 82 15.08 -15.33 -5.32
CA ASN A 82 13.74 -14.89 -4.93
C ASN A 82 12.71 -15.79 -5.60
N LEU A 83 12.24 -16.79 -4.85
CA LEU A 83 11.13 -17.63 -5.29
C LEU A 83 9.89 -16.77 -5.52
N PRO A 84 9.10 -17.07 -6.57
CA PRO A 84 7.83 -16.40 -6.79
C PRO A 84 6.93 -16.60 -5.57
N LYS A 85 6.48 -15.50 -4.97
CA LYS A 85 5.51 -15.52 -3.88
C LYS A 85 4.12 -15.30 -4.44
N GLN A 86 3.20 -16.19 -4.10
CA GLN A 86 1.79 -15.99 -4.41
C GLN A 86 1.23 -14.85 -3.55
N ILE A 87 0.47 -13.96 -4.17
CA ILE A 87 -0.24 -12.89 -3.48
C ILE A 87 -1.66 -13.41 -3.21
N ILE A 88 -2.02 -13.52 -1.94
CA ILE A 88 -3.33 -13.99 -1.50
C ILE A 88 -4.13 -12.78 -0.99
N SER A 89 -5.40 -12.66 -1.41
CA SER A 89 -6.27 -11.60 -0.91
C SER A 89 -6.63 -11.83 0.56
N LYS A 90 -6.69 -10.75 1.33
CA LYS A 90 -7.09 -10.81 2.76
C LYS A 90 -8.60 -10.99 2.94
N SER A 91 -9.38 -10.66 1.92
CA SER A 91 -10.83 -10.77 1.90
C SER A 91 -11.29 -11.41 0.60
N GLU A 92 -12.43 -12.06 0.64
CA GLU A 92 -13.13 -12.52 -0.55
C GLU A 92 -13.80 -11.34 -1.25
N GLY A 93 -13.87 -11.38 -2.58
CA GLY A 93 -14.49 -10.32 -3.36
C GLY A 93 -14.27 -10.48 -4.85
N ARG A 94 -15.13 -9.85 -5.66
CA ARG A 94 -14.98 -9.79 -7.11
C ARG A 94 -13.86 -8.82 -7.47
N ILE A 95 -13.00 -9.17 -8.44
CA ILE A 95 -12.02 -8.22 -8.98
C ILE A 95 -12.77 -7.19 -9.84
N VAL A 96 -12.66 -5.91 -9.49
CA VAL A 96 -13.28 -4.79 -10.22
C VAL A 96 -12.28 -4.12 -11.14
N TYR A 97 -11.00 -4.11 -10.76
CA TYR A 97 -9.93 -3.56 -11.57
C TYR A 97 -8.68 -4.43 -11.45
N LEU A 98 -8.05 -4.75 -12.57
CA LEU A 98 -6.82 -5.52 -12.66
C LEU A 98 -5.79 -4.71 -13.45
N ASN A 99 -4.70 -4.34 -12.79
CA ASN A 99 -3.58 -3.60 -13.38
C ASN A 99 -2.34 -4.48 -13.56
N ALA A 100 -2.33 -5.68 -12.98
CA ALA A 100 -1.30 -6.67 -13.20
C ALA A 100 -1.44 -7.27 -14.61
N LEU A 101 -0.34 -7.28 -15.35
CA LEU A 101 -0.20 -7.98 -16.63
C LEU A 101 0.94 -8.99 -16.50
N GLU A 102 0.87 -10.06 -17.29
CA GLU A 102 1.91 -11.08 -17.33
C GLU A 102 3.29 -10.44 -17.60
N ASN A 103 4.32 -10.86 -16.88
CA ASN A 103 5.69 -10.33 -16.95
C ASN A 103 5.86 -8.81 -16.70
N LYS A 104 4.84 -8.11 -16.18
CA LYS A 104 4.97 -6.69 -15.81
C LYS A 104 5.85 -6.56 -14.57
N LYS A 105 6.92 -5.75 -14.68
CA LYS A 105 7.72 -5.34 -13.51
C LYS A 105 6.89 -4.41 -12.63
N VAL A 106 6.89 -4.69 -11.33
CA VAL A 106 6.18 -3.89 -10.32
C VAL A 106 7.10 -3.59 -9.16
N ILE A 107 6.84 -2.48 -8.49
CA ILE A 107 7.56 -2.08 -7.27
C ILE A 107 6.69 -2.27 -6.04
N VAL A 108 7.32 -2.25 -4.86
CA VAL A 108 6.60 -2.35 -3.59
C VAL A 108 5.64 -1.16 -3.46
N GLY A 109 4.35 -1.46 -3.23
CA GLY A 109 3.29 -0.44 -3.12
C GLY A 109 2.43 -0.29 -4.38
N ASP A 110 2.80 -0.92 -5.50
CA ASP A 110 1.98 -0.90 -6.71
C ASP A 110 0.65 -1.62 -6.50
N VAL A 111 -0.43 -0.98 -6.95
CA VAL A 111 -1.77 -1.58 -6.94
C VAL A 111 -1.89 -2.54 -8.12
N LEU A 112 -1.93 -3.84 -7.81
CA LEU A 112 -2.04 -4.93 -8.79
C LEU A 112 -3.49 -5.22 -9.17
N ALA A 113 -4.38 -5.24 -8.18
CA ALA A 113 -5.80 -5.48 -8.36
C ALA A 113 -6.60 -4.74 -7.28
N VAL A 114 -7.84 -4.37 -7.61
CA VAL A 114 -8.82 -3.79 -6.68
C VAL A 114 -10.01 -4.73 -6.61
N LEU A 115 -10.33 -5.15 -5.39
CA LEU A 115 -11.51 -5.96 -5.11
C LEU A 115 -12.73 -5.06 -4.88
N GLN A 116 -13.90 -5.60 -5.17
CA GLN A 116 -15.17 -4.93 -4.90
C GLN A 116 -15.28 -4.64 -3.41
N SER A 117 -15.57 -3.38 -3.10
CA SER A 117 -15.79 -2.92 -1.74
C SER A 117 -16.94 -1.91 -1.72
N ASN A 118 -17.41 -1.54 -0.54
CA ASN A 118 -18.41 -0.49 -0.36
C ASN A 118 -17.85 0.93 -0.58
N ALA A 119 -16.57 1.03 -0.93
CA ALA A 119 -15.87 2.28 -1.15
C ALA A 119 -15.36 2.37 -2.59
N ASP A 120 -15.39 3.57 -3.16
CA ASP A 120 -14.84 3.87 -4.47
C ASP A 120 -13.32 4.05 -4.37
N TYR A 121 -12.58 3.23 -5.13
CA TYR A 121 -11.12 3.23 -5.12
C TYR A 121 -10.52 4.58 -5.54
N LYS A 122 -11.15 5.30 -6.48
CA LYS A 122 -10.62 6.60 -6.93
C LYS A 122 -10.74 7.63 -5.81
N GLN A 123 -11.87 7.67 -5.11
CA GLN A 123 -12.07 8.57 -3.96
C GLN A 123 -11.11 8.25 -2.81
N ILE A 124 -10.85 6.97 -2.52
CA ILE A 124 -9.84 6.58 -1.52
C ILE A 124 -8.45 7.10 -1.93
N MET A 125 -8.09 6.99 -3.21
CA MET A 125 -6.79 7.46 -3.70
C MET A 125 -6.66 9.00 -3.63
N LEU A 126 -7.74 9.73 -3.91
CA LEU A 126 -7.80 11.18 -3.74
C LEU A 126 -7.61 11.57 -2.27
N LEU A 127 -8.34 10.91 -1.35
CA LEU A 127 -8.19 11.12 0.09
C LEU A 127 -6.75 10.83 0.55
N LYS A 128 -6.18 9.70 0.11
CA LYS A 128 -4.81 9.32 0.44
C LYS A 128 -3.80 10.38 0.01
N LYS A 129 -3.90 10.86 -1.23
CA LYS A 129 -3.02 11.91 -1.76
C LYS A 129 -3.15 13.21 -0.97
N TRP A 130 -4.37 13.60 -0.62
CA TRP A 130 -4.61 14.79 0.20
C TRP A 130 -4.01 14.65 1.61
N LEU A 131 -4.13 13.47 2.22
CA LEU A 131 -3.55 13.17 3.53
C LEU A 131 -2.02 13.24 3.49
N GLU A 132 -1.38 12.64 2.49
CA GLU A 132 0.08 12.69 2.31
C GLU A 132 0.59 14.14 2.15
N GLN A 133 -0.10 14.95 1.34
CA GLN A 133 0.23 16.37 1.18
C GLN A 133 0.04 17.16 2.47
N THR A 134 -1.09 16.94 3.15
CA THR A 134 -1.42 17.62 4.42
C THR A 134 -0.41 17.26 5.51
N GLU A 135 -0.02 15.99 5.62
CA GLU A 135 0.99 15.54 6.59
C GLU A 135 2.34 16.23 6.37
N LEU A 136 2.75 16.43 5.11
CA LEU A 136 3.97 17.18 4.79
C LEU A 136 3.88 18.64 5.24
N HIS A 137 2.75 19.31 5.00
CA HIS A 137 2.54 20.68 5.45
C HIS A 137 2.50 20.81 6.97
N LEU A 138 1.87 19.85 7.66
CA LEU A 138 1.82 19.79 9.12
C LEU A 138 3.21 19.63 9.74
N LYS A 139 4.06 18.74 9.19
CA LYS A 139 5.45 18.57 9.64
C LYS A 139 6.29 19.85 9.50
N GLN A 140 5.95 20.68 8.53
CA GLN A 140 6.60 21.98 8.30
C GLN A 140 5.95 23.13 9.08
N ASN A 141 4.97 22.84 9.93
CA ASN A 141 4.15 23.82 10.64
C ASN A 141 3.48 24.85 9.71
N ASN A 142 3.26 24.50 8.45
CA ASN A 142 2.68 25.38 7.44
C ASN A 142 1.17 25.15 7.32
N TRP A 143 0.44 25.60 8.33
CA TRP A 143 -1.02 25.47 8.39
C TRP A 143 -1.72 26.14 7.20
N ASN A 144 -1.18 27.24 6.70
CA ASN A 144 -1.72 28.01 5.58
C ASN A 144 -1.73 27.21 4.27
N ALA A 145 -0.75 26.34 4.05
CA ALA A 145 -0.65 25.51 2.84
C ALA A 145 -1.62 24.34 2.78
N ILE A 146 -2.32 24.00 3.88
CA ILE A 146 -3.34 22.95 3.87
C ILE A 146 -4.49 23.36 2.95
N SER A 147 -4.68 22.60 1.87
CA SER A 147 -5.72 22.83 0.86
C SER A 147 -7.10 22.44 1.38
N GLN A 148 -8.14 22.94 0.71
CA GLN A 148 -9.50 22.53 0.96
C GLN A 148 -9.69 21.05 0.57
N LEU A 149 -10.38 20.30 1.42
CA LEU A 149 -10.71 18.90 1.14
C LEU A 149 -11.85 18.81 0.12
N GLU A 150 -11.68 17.95 -0.89
CA GLU A 150 -12.74 17.64 -1.87
C GLU A 150 -13.90 16.88 -1.21
N THR A 151 -15.10 17.01 -1.76
CA THR A 151 -16.30 16.31 -1.28
C THR A 151 -16.30 14.85 -1.72
N LEU A 152 -16.09 13.94 -0.77
CA LEU A 152 -16.02 12.49 -0.98
C LEU A 152 -17.16 11.80 -0.23
N ASN A 153 -17.95 11.01 -0.95
CA ASN A 153 -19.21 10.44 -0.45
C ASN A 153 -19.24 8.91 -0.50
N GLN A 154 -18.23 8.27 -1.10
CA GLN A 154 -18.17 6.82 -1.30
C GLN A 154 -16.88 6.26 -0.70
N LEU A 155 -16.66 6.46 0.60
CA LEU A 155 -15.48 5.96 1.30
C LEU A 155 -15.74 4.70 2.14
N GLY A 156 -16.96 4.15 2.07
CA GLY A 156 -17.37 2.99 2.85
C GLY A 156 -17.20 3.25 4.35
N ASP A 157 -16.48 2.36 5.04
CA ASP A 157 -16.27 2.45 6.49
C ASP A 157 -15.45 3.67 6.91
N LEU A 158 -14.67 4.25 6.00
CA LEU A 158 -13.86 5.46 6.26
C LEU A 158 -14.70 6.75 6.22
N GLN A 159 -15.97 6.69 5.79
CA GLN A 159 -16.81 7.87 5.59
C GLN A 159 -16.97 8.69 6.87
N LYS A 160 -17.13 8.05 8.03
CA LYS A 160 -17.24 8.73 9.32
C LYS A 160 -16.00 9.54 9.65
N ASN A 161 -14.83 8.91 9.59
CA ASN A 161 -13.56 9.56 9.90
C ASN A 161 -13.25 10.69 8.90
N TYR A 162 -13.61 10.50 7.63
CA TYR A 162 -13.51 11.55 6.62
C TYR A 162 -14.40 12.76 6.95
N GLN A 163 -15.64 12.55 7.39
CA GLN A 163 -16.54 13.64 7.78
C GLN A 163 -15.98 14.44 8.96
N ASP A 164 -15.39 13.77 9.94
CA ASP A 164 -14.73 14.43 11.07
C ASP A 164 -13.58 15.32 10.58
N ILE A 165 -12.71 14.82 9.70
CA ILE A 165 -11.60 15.59 9.10
C ILE A 165 -12.12 16.75 8.25
N ALA A 166 -13.18 16.53 7.45
CA ALA A 166 -13.78 17.55 6.61
C ALA A 166 -14.32 18.73 7.45
N GLN A 167 -14.97 18.43 8.57
CA GLN A 167 -15.45 19.45 9.51
C GLN A 167 -14.28 20.26 10.11
N GLN A 168 -13.19 19.61 10.50
CA GLN A 168 -12.01 20.28 11.05
C GLN A 168 -11.29 21.12 9.98
N ASN A 169 -11.15 20.63 8.76
CA ASN A 169 -10.56 21.39 7.65
C ASN A 169 -11.39 22.63 7.30
N TYR A 170 -12.72 22.50 7.35
CA TYR A 170 -13.63 23.63 7.18
C TYR A 170 -13.43 24.69 8.27
N GLN A 171 -13.39 24.29 9.55
CA GLN A 171 -13.10 25.20 10.67
C GLN A 171 -11.74 25.89 10.51
N LEU A 172 -10.72 25.15 10.10
CA LEU A 172 -9.40 25.69 9.80
C LEU A 172 -9.46 26.73 8.66
N SER A 173 -10.23 26.49 7.60
CA SER A 173 -10.39 27.45 6.50
C SER A 173 -11.02 28.77 6.98
N TRP A 174 -12.00 28.71 7.86
CA TRP A 174 -12.57 29.89 8.49
C TRP A 174 -11.57 30.58 9.40
N ALA A 175 -10.81 29.83 10.19
CA ALA A 175 -9.76 30.36 11.04
C ALA A 175 -8.66 31.10 10.25
N LYS A 176 -8.31 30.61 9.06
CA LYS A 176 -7.37 31.28 8.13
C LYS A 176 -7.91 32.60 7.58
N THR A 177 -9.23 32.73 7.47
CA THR A 177 -9.85 33.94 6.94
C THR A 177 -9.76 35.02 8.03
N LYS A 178 -8.94 36.05 7.79
CA LYS A 178 -8.58 37.14 8.72
C LYS A 178 -9.75 37.95 9.35
N GLY A 179 -11.00 37.54 9.14
CA GLY A 179 -12.19 38.17 9.68
C GLY A 179 -13.07 37.26 10.54
N TYR A 180 -12.92 35.93 10.55
CA TYR A 180 -13.91 35.05 11.21
C TYR A 180 -13.98 35.29 12.72
N PHE A 181 -12.84 35.27 13.41
CA PHE A 181 -12.80 35.50 14.86
C PHE A 181 -13.28 36.91 15.24
N ASN A 182 -12.92 37.92 14.44
CA ASN A 182 -13.41 39.29 14.63
C ASN A 182 -14.93 39.40 14.43
N GLN A 183 -15.47 38.80 13.37
CA GLN A 183 -16.92 38.78 13.11
C GLN A 183 -17.67 38.05 14.23
N LYS A 184 -17.14 36.90 14.70
CA LYS A 184 -17.74 36.15 15.81
C LYS A 184 -17.70 36.95 17.11
N ARG A 185 -16.58 37.61 17.40
CA ARG A 185 -16.43 38.53 18.54
C ARG A 185 -17.46 39.66 18.49
N ASP A 186 -17.59 40.30 17.34
CA ASP A 186 -18.52 41.42 17.16
C ASP A 186 -19.99 40.96 17.29
N ALA A 187 -20.33 39.76 16.79
CA ALA A 187 -21.64 39.15 16.97
C ALA A 187 -21.94 38.85 18.46
N ILE A 188 -20.99 38.26 19.19
CA ILE A 188 -21.13 38.00 20.63
C ILE A 188 -21.28 39.32 21.41
N ALA A 189 -20.53 40.36 21.05
CA ALA A 189 -20.65 41.67 21.67
C ALA A 189 -22.03 42.30 21.42
N GLN A 190 -22.60 42.12 20.22
CA GLN A 190 -23.95 42.53 19.90
C GLN A 190 -25.00 41.76 20.74
N ASP A 191 -24.86 40.43 20.89
CA ASP A 191 -25.72 39.61 21.75
C ASP A 191 -25.72 40.13 23.20
N ILE A 192 -24.53 40.38 23.76
CA ILE A 192 -24.39 40.91 25.12
C ILE A 192 -25.09 42.27 25.26
N ARG A 193 -24.96 43.15 24.26
CA ARG A 193 -25.66 44.45 24.25
C ARG A 193 -27.17 44.28 24.29
N LEU A 194 -27.72 43.38 23.47
CA LEU A 194 -29.15 43.10 23.43
C LEU A 194 -29.67 42.50 24.75
N ILE A 195 -28.92 41.59 25.36
CA ILE A 195 -29.29 41.01 26.66
C ILE A 195 -29.26 42.09 27.76
N ASN A 196 -28.27 42.99 27.76
CA ASN A 196 -28.22 44.10 28.70
C ASN A 196 -29.41 45.05 28.56
N LEU A 197 -29.82 45.37 27.33
CA LEU A 197 -31.03 46.18 27.09
C LEU A 197 -32.29 45.46 27.59
N SER A 198 -32.39 44.15 27.37
CA SER A 198 -33.50 43.34 27.89
C SER A 198 -33.52 43.32 29.42
N LYS A 199 -32.34 43.30 30.06
CA LYS A 199 -32.17 43.38 31.51
C LYS A 199 -32.58 44.75 32.06
N GLU A 200 -32.21 45.83 31.39
CA GLU A 200 -32.65 47.18 31.74
C GLU A 200 -34.18 47.29 31.69
N ASN A 201 -34.81 46.78 30.64
CA ASN A 201 -36.27 46.73 30.52
C ASN A 201 -36.93 45.89 31.63
N ALA A 202 -36.36 44.73 31.97
CA ALA A 202 -36.84 43.90 33.07
C ALA A 202 -36.72 44.62 34.43
N ASN A 203 -35.64 45.38 34.65
CA ASN A 203 -35.48 46.19 35.85
C ASN A 203 -36.50 47.33 35.91
N ASN A 204 -36.80 47.99 34.79
CA ASN A 204 -37.88 48.99 34.71
C ASN A 204 -39.24 48.36 35.06
N GLN A 205 -39.54 47.17 34.54
CA GLN A 205 -40.74 46.42 34.89
C GLN A 205 -40.80 46.07 36.38
N LYS A 206 -39.66 45.67 36.97
CA LYS A 206 -39.54 45.41 38.41
C LYS A 206 -39.91 46.62 39.24
N GLN A 207 -39.43 47.82 38.88
CA GLN A 207 -39.76 49.05 39.60
C GLN A 207 -41.26 49.36 39.55
N LEU A 208 -41.92 49.14 38.41
CA LEU A 208 -43.36 49.32 38.28
C LEU A 208 -44.14 48.34 39.17
N ILE A 209 -43.72 47.07 39.21
CA ILE A 209 -44.33 46.06 40.08
C ILE A 209 -44.15 46.41 41.56
N LEU A 210 -42.98 46.93 41.95
CA LEU A 210 -42.72 47.37 43.33
C LEU A 210 -43.61 48.55 43.73
N GLN A 211 -43.80 49.54 42.84
CA GLN A 211 -44.70 50.66 43.09
C GLN A 211 -46.16 50.21 43.23
N ASP A 212 -46.62 49.33 42.34
CA ASP A 212 -47.97 48.76 42.39
C ASP A 212 -48.18 47.90 43.65
N LEU A 213 -47.18 47.09 44.02
CA LEU A 213 -47.22 46.31 45.26
C LEU A 213 -47.34 47.21 46.49
N ALA A 214 -46.56 48.28 46.58
CA ALA A 214 -46.63 49.23 47.70
C ALA A 214 -48.00 49.91 47.79
N MET A 215 -48.61 50.26 46.65
CA MET A 215 -49.96 50.81 46.60
C MET A 215 -51.01 49.78 47.09
N GLN A 216 -50.92 48.53 46.64
CA GLN A 216 -51.83 47.45 47.07
C GLN A 216 -51.66 47.09 48.55
N GLU A 217 -50.44 47.09 49.07
CA GLU A 217 -50.19 46.88 50.51
C GLU A 217 -50.76 48.03 51.35
N GLY A 218 -50.65 49.27 50.87
CA GLY A 218 -51.30 50.43 51.51
C GLY A 218 -52.84 50.33 51.50
N LEU A 219 -53.43 49.94 50.37
CA LEU A 219 -54.88 49.71 50.26
C LEU A 219 -55.34 48.60 51.20
N LEU A 220 -54.62 47.48 51.23
CA LEU A 220 -54.91 46.37 52.14
C LEU A 220 -54.88 46.83 53.60
N ALA A 221 -53.88 47.62 54.01
CA ALA A 221 -53.78 48.14 55.37
C ALA A 221 -54.96 49.06 55.76
N ILE A 222 -55.47 49.85 54.80
CA ILE A 222 -56.69 50.65 55.00
C ILE A 222 -57.90 49.73 55.16
N ASN A 223 -58.06 48.76 54.26
CA ASN A 223 -59.19 47.83 54.28
C ASN A 223 -59.18 46.93 55.52
N GLU A 224 -58.03 46.55 56.06
CA GLU A 224 -57.92 45.84 57.35
C GLU A 224 -58.50 46.67 58.51
N LYS A 225 -58.25 47.98 58.55
CA LYS A 225 -58.84 48.88 59.56
C LYS A 225 -60.35 48.98 59.41
N LEU A 226 -60.83 49.19 58.19
CA LEU A 226 -62.28 49.29 57.90
C LEU A 226 -63.02 47.97 58.17
N ALA A 227 -62.37 46.83 57.95
CA ALA A 227 -62.93 45.51 58.27
C ALA A 227 -63.08 45.31 59.78
N ASN A 228 -62.11 45.77 60.58
CA ASN A 228 -62.19 45.74 62.04
C ASN A 228 -63.34 46.61 62.57
N GLU A 229 -63.64 47.71 61.88
CA GLU A 229 -64.79 48.57 62.13
C GLU A 229 -66.12 47.99 61.55
N LYS A 230 -66.08 46.81 60.93
CA LYS A 230 -67.21 46.12 60.27
C LYS A 230 -67.85 46.90 59.11
N VAL A 231 -67.07 47.78 58.46
CA VAL A 231 -67.53 48.62 57.35
C VAL A 231 -67.44 47.91 55.99
N ILE A 232 -66.53 46.93 55.85
CA ILE A 232 -66.35 46.16 54.61
C ILE A 232 -66.54 44.65 54.84
N ALA A 233 -66.83 43.91 53.76
CA ALA A 233 -67.03 42.47 53.84
C ALA A 233 -65.70 41.72 53.99
N PRO A 234 -65.65 40.61 54.78
CA PRO A 234 -64.45 39.77 54.89
C PRO A 234 -63.96 39.21 53.55
N LEU A 235 -64.87 39.01 52.58
CA LEU A 235 -64.55 38.54 51.24
C LEU A 235 -63.67 39.53 50.48
N ASP A 236 -63.94 40.84 50.61
CA ASP A 236 -63.16 41.90 49.95
C ASP A 236 -61.73 41.91 50.48
N LEU A 237 -61.57 41.74 51.79
CA LEU A 237 -60.26 41.65 52.42
C LEU A 237 -59.43 40.44 51.94
N ILE A 238 -60.07 39.28 51.74
CA ILE A 238 -59.42 38.10 51.18
C ILE A 238 -58.98 38.36 49.73
N LYS A 239 -59.82 39.06 48.94
CA LYS A 239 -59.49 39.42 47.56
C LYS A 239 -58.27 40.34 47.50
N ASP A 240 -58.18 41.34 48.38
CA ASP A 240 -57.02 42.24 48.47
C ASP A 240 -55.75 41.51 48.91
N LYS A 241 -55.86 40.56 49.84
CA LYS A 241 -54.71 39.70 50.20
C LYS A 241 -54.25 38.86 49.02
N SER A 242 -55.19 38.31 48.25
CA SER A 242 -54.88 37.54 47.04
C SER A 242 -54.20 38.40 45.97
N THR A 243 -54.60 39.67 45.79
CA THR A 243 -53.94 40.56 44.81
C THR A 243 -52.52 40.90 45.25
N VAL A 244 -52.28 41.19 46.53
CA VAL A 244 -50.92 41.41 47.08
C VAL A 244 -50.03 40.18 46.86
N ILE A 245 -50.53 38.97 47.13
CA ILE A 245 -49.79 37.72 46.90
C ILE A 245 -49.46 37.55 45.41
N ALA A 246 -50.42 37.80 44.51
CA ALA A 246 -50.19 37.72 43.07
C ALA A 246 -49.10 38.71 42.60
N LYS A 247 -49.08 39.93 43.15
CA LYS A 247 -48.04 40.93 42.87
C LYS A 247 -46.66 40.50 43.39
N LYS A 248 -46.60 39.90 44.58
CA LYS A 248 -45.36 39.29 45.10
C LYS A 248 -44.86 38.15 44.22
N GLN A 249 -45.76 37.30 43.70
CA GLN A 249 -45.39 36.25 42.75
C GLN A 249 -44.84 36.83 41.44
N GLN A 250 -45.45 37.89 40.91
CA GLN A 250 -44.93 38.60 39.72
C GLN A 250 -43.53 39.15 39.96
N LEU A 251 -43.25 39.71 41.14
CA LEU A 251 -41.93 40.20 41.50
C LEU A 251 -40.87 39.08 41.49
N VAL A 252 -41.20 37.93 42.11
CA VAL A 252 -40.31 36.75 42.12
C VAL A 252 -40.05 36.23 40.70
N GLN A 253 -41.04 36.25 39.81
CA GLN A 253 -40.86 35.85 38.41
C GLN A 253 -39.90 36.78 37.65
N VAL A 254 -40.01 38.09 37.86
CA VAL A 254 -39.09 39.06 37.25
C VAL A 254 -37.67 38.89 37.79
N ASP A 255 -37.51 38.64 39.09
CA ASP A 255 -36.18 38.36 39.68
C ASP A 255 -35.54 37.09 39.11
N ALA A 256 -36.34 36.03 38.91
CA ALA A 256 -35.85 34.81 38.26
C ALA A 256 -35.42 35.07 36.81
N ALA A 257 -36.16 35.91 36.07
CA ALA A 257 -35.79 36.29 34.71
C ALA A 257 -34.47 37.09 34.67
N ASP A 258 -34.25 38.01 35.62
CA ASP A 258 -33.01 38.78 35.75
C ASP A 258 -31.78 37.88 36.02
N ILE A 259 -31.94 36.87 36.87
CA ILE A 259 -30.91 35.86 37.14
C ILE A 259 -30.59 35.07 35.87
N ASN A 260 -31.60 34.65 35.12
CA ASN A 260 -31.42 33.92 33.86
C ASN A 260 -30.69 34.78 32.81
N GLN A 261 -31.07 36.05 32.68
CA GLN A 261 -30.38 36.99 31.79
C GLN A 261 -28.91 37.19 32.21
N SER A 262 -28.65 37.33 33.52
CA SER A 262 -27.30 37.46 34.05
C SER A 262 -26.46 36.21 33.78
N THR A 263 -27.05 35.03 33.89
CA THR A 263 -26.41 33.75 33.54
C THR A 263 -26.05 33.70 32.06
N ASN A 264 -26.94 34.17 31.19
CA ASN A 264 -26.69 34.24 29.75
C ASN A 264 -25.55 35.23 29.40
N ILE A 265 -25.47 36.38 30.08
CA ILE A 265 -24.36 37.32 29.92
C ILE A 265 -23.04 36.65 30.29
N VAL A 266 -22.98 35.97 31.44
CA VAL A 266 -21.76 35.27 31.88
C VAL A 266 -21.38 34.16 30.90
N ALA A 267 -22.34 33.40 30.38
CA ALA A 267 -22.08 32.38 29.37
C ALA A 267 -21.49 32.98 28.08
N LYS A 268 -22.05 34.10 27.59
CA LYS A 268 -21.54 34.81 26.41
C LYS A 268 -20.16 35.43 26.63
N GLN A 269 -19.88 35.93 27.84
CA GLN A 269 -18.55 36.41 28.21
C GLN A 269 -17.51 35.28 28.23
N LYS A 270 -17.87 34.09 28.69
CA LYS A 270 -16.99 32.90 28.60
C LYS A 270 -16.72 32.51 27.15
N GLU A 271 -17.75 32.49 26.30
CA GLU A 271 -17.59 32.23 24.86
C GLU A 271 -16.64 33.26 24.21
N LEU A 272 -16.75 34.54 24.59
CA LEU A 272 -15.86 35.59 24.12
C LEU A 272 -14.39 35.33 24.49
N LEU A 273 -14.13 34.97 25.76
CA LEU A 273 -12.80 34.64 26.25
C LEU A 273 -12.20 33.42 25.54
N GLU A 274 -13.02 32.40 25.25
CA GLU A 274 -12.60 31.23 24.48
C GLU A 274 -12.18 31.61 23.05
N ILE A 275 -12.96 32.49 22.40
CA ILE A 275 -12.64 33.00 21.07
C ILE A 275 -11.37 33.84 21.06
N ASP A 276 -11.18 34.71 22.06
CA ASP A 276 -9.97 35.53 22.18
C ASP A 276 -8.73 34.66 22.41
N LYS A 277 -8.85 33.60 23.23
CA LYS A 277 -7.78 32.60 23.42
C LYS A 277 -7.45 31.89 22.11
N LEU A 278 -8.45 31.38 21.40
CA LEU A 278 -8.24 30.67 20.12
C LEU A 278 -7.59 31.57 19.08
N ASN A 279 -7.99 32.85 19.00
CA ASN A 279 -7.38 33.81 18.10
C ASN A 279 -5.92 34.10 18.46
N ALA A 280 -5.59 34.17 19.76
CA ALA A 280 -4.21 34.34 20.22
C ALA A 280 -3.33 33.12 19.93
N ASP A 281 -3.86 31.91 20.07
CA ASP A 281 -3.13 30.65 19.78
C ASP A 281 -2.82 30.48 18.28
N ILE A 282 -3.53 31.18 17.40
CA ILE A 282 -3.37 31.12 15.94
C ILE A 282 -2.36 32.17 15.40
N GLN A 283 -2.11 33.25 16.16
CA GLN A 283 -1.18 34.33 15.78
C GLN A 283 0.27 33.99 16.10
#